data_AF-A0AAX3TFT7-F1
#
_entry.id   AF-A0AAX3TFT7-F1
#
_cell.length_a   1.000
_cell.length_b   1.000
_cell.length_c   1.000
_cell.angle_alpha   90.00
_cell.angle_beta   90.00
_cell.angle_gamma   90.00
#
_symmetry.space_group_name_H-M   'P 1'
#
loop_
_entity.id
_entity.type
_entity.pdbx_description
1 polymer ?
#
loop_
_entity_poly.entity_id
_entity_poly.type
_entity_poly.pdbx_seq_one_letter_code
_entity_poly.pdbx_strand_id
1 'polypeptide(L)'
;MIKKYSYKDVTNWFLSKESMTHKKLQKLTYYAEAWSWALLNHGILSDTNFQAWIHGPVSPELWEVYKDYGWNDIPKKDFVKSDLFDEKTLDILDAVWTTYGEKSGYELECLSHSEDPWKKARRGLPEFQPSNNIINSNDMKSYYRSIYNGD
;
A
#
# COMPACT_ATOMS: atom_id res chain seq x y z
N MET A 1 21.13 9.27 -5.05
CA MET A 1 19.82 9.41 -5.73
C MET A 1 18.83 8.59 -4.93
N ILE A 2 17.63 9.09 -4.67
CA ILE A 2 16.58 8.31 -3.98
C ILE A 2 16.18 7.16 -4.91
N LYS A 3 16.32 5.93 -4.44
CA LYS A 3 15.95 4.75 -5.22
C LYS A 3 14.44 4.58 -5.18
N LYS A 4 13.85 4.27 -6.34
CA LYS A 4 12.42 4.02 -6.50
C LYS A 4 12.22 2.74 -7.29
N TYR A 5 11.07 2.12 -7.08
CA TYR A 5 10.72 0.79 -7.54
C TYR A 5 9.39 0.82 -8.26
N SER A 6 9.20 -0.09 -9.21
CA SER A 6 7.88 -0.29 -9.81
C SER A 6 6.92 -0.84 -8.75
N TYR A 7 5.63 -0.55 -8.88
CA TYR A 7 4.60 -1.26 -8.11
C TYR A 7 4.70 -2.78 -8.30
N LYS A 8 5.18 -3.25 -9.45
CA LYS A 8 5.39 -4.68 -9.70
C LYS A 8 6.48 -5.26 -8.81
N ASP A 9 7.55 -4.50 -8.55
CA ASP A 9 8.64 -4.94 -7.67
C ASP A 9 8.11 -5.15 -6.26
N VAL A 10 7.42 -4.12 -5.72
CA VAL A 10 6.86 -4.14 -4.36
C VAL A 10 5.77 -5.21 -4.22
N THR A 11 4.89 -5.34 -5.20
CA THR A 11 3.82 -6.36 -5.15
C THR A 11 4.35 -7.78 -5.29
N ASN A 12 5.38 -8.00 -6.12
CA ASN A 12 6.05 -9.29 -6.20
C ASN A 12 6.72 -9.65 -4.87
N TRP A 13 7.26 -8.67 -4.14
CA TRP A 13 7.81 -8.90 -2.81
C TRP A 13 6.73 -9.37 -1.83
N PHE A 14 5.54 -8.74 -1.80
CA PHE A 14 4.45 -9.21 -0.93
C PHE A 14 3.91 -10.59 -1.36
N LEU A 15 3.74 -10.81 -2.66
CA LEU A 15 3.34 -12.11 -3.23
C LEU A 15 4.40 -13.20 -3.02
N SER A 16 5.62 -12.85 -2.63
CA SER A 16 6.65 -13.82 -2.24
C SER A 16 6.43 -14.43 -0.88
N LYS A 17 5.68 -13.75 -0.01
CA LYS A 17 5.40 -14.22 1.34
C LYS A 17 4.28 -15.25 1.27
N GLU A 18 3.18 -14.93 0.60
CA GLU A 18 2.02 -15.80 0.41
C GLU A 18 1.13 -15.41 -0.78
N SER A 19 0.18 -16.28 -1.12
CA SER A 19 -0.94 -15.94 -2.00
C SER A 19 -1.94 -15.04 -1.27
N MET A 20 -2.53 -14.08 -1.97
CA MET A 20 -3.48 -13.14 -1.36
C MET A 20 -4.43 -12.52 -2.37
N THR A 21 -5.61 -12.11 -1.90
CA THR A 21 -6.54 -11.32 -2.70
C THR A 21 -5.92 -10.03 -3.22
N HIS A 22 -6.37 -9.56 -4.38
CA HIS A 22 -5.93 -8.28 -4.93
C HIS A 22 -6.23 -7.10 -3.98
N LYS A 23 -7.30 -7.18 -3.18
CA LYS A 23 -7.64 -6.17 -2.15
C LYS A 23 -6.55 -6.07 -1.08
N LYS A 24 -6.08 -7.20 -0.56
CA LYS A 24 -4.99 -7.25 0.43
C LYS A 24 -3.70 -6.70 -0.17
N LEU A 25 -3.34 -7.15 -1.38
CA LEU A 25 -2.14 -6.70 -2.07
C LEU A 25 -2.11 -5.17 -2.30
N GLN A 26 -3.25 -4.58 -2.69
CA GLN A 26 -3.41 -3.13 -2.80
C GLN A 26 -3.10 -2.41 -1.49
N LYS A 27 -3.60 -2.93 -0.36
CA LYS A 27 -3.42 -2.27 0.93
C LYS A 27 -2.01 -2.42 1.47
N LEU A 28 -1.39 -3.60 1.34
CA LEU A 28 0.01 -3.79 1.73
C LEU A 28 0.95 -2.87 0.93
N THR A 29 0.72 -2.73 -0.38
CA THR A 29 1.50 -1.83 -1.23
C THR A 29 1.30 -0.35 -0.85
N TYR A 30 0.07 0.03 -0.50
CA TYR A 30 -0.24 1.38 0.03
C TYR A 30 0.49 1.64 1.35
N TYR A 31 0.44 0.72 2.30
CA TYR A 31 1.13 0.89 3.58
C TYR A 31 2.64 1.00 3.41
N ALA A 32 3.25 0.25 2.48
CA ALA A 32 4.67 0.40 2.16
C ALA A 32 5.03 1.82 1.67
N GLU A 33 4.24 2.37 0.74
CA GLU A 33 4.43 3.75 0.27
C GLU A 33 4.22 4.77 1.39
N ALA A 34 3.17 4.60 2.20
CA ALA A 34 2.81 5.55 3.23
C ALA A 34 3.80 5.58 4.41
N TRP A 35 4.25 4.41 4.86
CA TRP A 35 5.30 4.29 5.88
C TRP A 35 6.65 4.78 5.37
N SER A 36 6.97 4.57 4.09
CA SER A 36 8.16 5.17 3.48
C SER A 36 8.13 6.70 3.54
N TRP A 37 6.99 7.32 3.21
CA TRP A 37 6.84 8.78 3.34
C TRP A 37 7.03 9.27 4.79
N ALA A 38 6.54 8.51 5.77
CA ALA A 38 6.67 8.86 7.19
C ALA A 38 8.10 8.73 7.73
N LEU A 39 8.79 7.63 7.40
CA LEU A 39 10.07 7.26 8.02
C LEU A 39 11.28 7.66 7.18
N LEU A 40 11.18 7.59 5.84
CA LEU A 40 12.27 7.91 4.92
C LEU A 40 12.12 9.32 4.31
N ASN A 41 11.01 10.00 4.56
CA ASN A 41 10.70 11.33 4.02
C ASN A 41 10.59 11.36 2.47
N HIS A 42 10.41 10.20 1.85
CA HIS A 42 10.14 10.03 0.43
C HIS A 42 9.35 8.74 0.16
N GLY A 43 8.63 8.68 -0.95
CA GLY A 43 7.98 7.46 -1.43
C GLY A 43 8.99 6.48 -2.06
N ILE A 44 8.58 5.22 -2.17
CA ILE A 44 9.36 4.14 -2.80
C ILE A 44 8.86 3.82 -4.22
N LEU A 45 7.64 4.22 -4.59
CA LEU A 45 7.05 3.92 -5.90
C LEU A 45 7.45 4.96 -6.97
N SER A 46 7.69 4.49 -8.20
CA SER A 46 8.03 5.32 -9.38
C SER A 46 6.93 5.45 -10.41
N ASP A 47 6.00 4.50 -10.48
CA ASP A 47 5.10 4.30 -11.62
C ASP A 47 3.62 4.15 -11.21
N THR A 48 3.26 4.55 -9.98
CA THR A 48 1.87 4.60 -9.52
C THR A 48 1.70 5.61 -8.40
N ASN A 49 0.46 6.05 -8.17
CA ASN A 49 0.02 6.70 -6.93
C ASN A 49 -1.21 5.98 -6.37
N PHE A 50 -1.69 6.37 -5.19
CA PHE A 50 -2.91 5.83 -4.59
C PHE A 50 -4.06 6.83 -4.63
N GLN A 51 -5.23 6.34 -5.00
CA GLN A 51 -6.49 7.07 -5.01
C GLN A 51 -7.41 6.59 -3.89
N ALA A 52 -8.27 7.46 -3.38
CA ALA A 52 -9.16 7.15 -2.27
C ALA A 52 -10.50 6.55 -2.75
N TRP A 53 -10.45 5.34 -3.29
CA TRP A 53 -11.63 4.61 -3.78
C TRP A 53 -12.57 4.22 -2.62
N ILE A 54 -13.78 3.75 -2.97
CA ILE A 54 -14.82 3.33 -2.02
C ILE A 54 -14.26 2.30 -1.03
N HIS A 55 -13.54 1.29 -1.52
CA HIS A 55 -12.97 0.21 -0.72
C HIS A 55 -11.53 0.48 -0.24
N GLY A 56 -11.23 1.75 0.06
CA GLY A 56 -9.91 2.16 0.59
C GLY A 56 -8.93 2.64 -0.49
N PRO A 57 -7.65 2.86 -0.13
CA PRO A 57 -6.59 3.29 -1.03
C PRO A 57 -6.33 2.29 -2.16
N VAL A 58 -6.34 2.73 -3.41
CA VAL A 58 -6.12 1.86 -4.58
C VAL A 58 -5.17 2.53 -5.56
N SER A 59 -4.15 1.78 -6.01
CA SER A 59 -3.40 2.10 -7.21
C SER A 59 -4.19 1.61 -8.44
N PRO A 60 -4.55 2.50 -9.38
CA PRO A 60 -5.23 2.12 -10.62
C PRO A 60 -4.40 1.13 -11.44
N GLU A 61 -3.10 1.36 -11.58
CA GLU A 61 -2.18 0.52 -12.34
C GLU A 61 -2.12 -0.90 -11.76
N LEU A 62 -2.05 -1.00 -10.43
CA LEU A 62 -2.09 -2.29 -9.74
C LEU A 62 -3.46 -2.96 -9.86
N TRP A 63 -4.55 -2.17 -9.84
CA TRP A 63 -5.91 -2.70 -9.95
C TRP A 63 -6.13 -3.31 -11.34
N GLU A 64 -5.73 -2.62 -12.40
CA GLU A 64 -5.88 -3.12 -13.76
C GLU A 64 -5.19 -4.48 -13.99
N VAL A 65 -4.04 -4.71 -13.36
CA VAL A 65 -3.30 -5.98 -13.49
C VAL A 65 -3.98 -7.15 -12.77
N TYR A 66 -4.62 -6.89 -11.62
CA TYR A 66 -5.09 -7.97 -10.73
C TYR A 66 -6.62 -8.02 -10.54
N LYS A 67 -7.40 -7.12 -11.12
CA LYS A 67 -8.87 -7.06 -10.95
C LYS A 67 -9.58 -8.34 -11.37
N ASP A 68 -9.05 -9.06 -12.36
CA ASP A 68 -9.70 -10.26 -12.93
C ASP A 68 -9.63 -11.47 -11.99
N TYR A 69 -8.80 -11.41 -10.94
CA TYR A 69 -8.84 -12.42 -9.87
C TYR A 69 -10.14 -12.32 -9.05
N GLY A 70 -10.79 -11.15 -9.02
CA GLY A 70 -12.00 -10.92 -8.23
C GLY A 70 -11.78 -11.25 -6.76
N TRP A 71 -12.54 -12.22 -6.24
CA TRP A 71 -12.43 -12.67 -4.85
C TRP A 71 -11.38 -13.75 -4.63
N ASN A 72 -10.76 -14.26 -5.69
CA ASN A 72 -9.76 -15.31 -5.59
C ASN A 72 -8.40 -14.72 -5.23
N ASP A 73 -7.55 -15.57 -4.65
CA ASP A 73 -6.17 -15.21 -4.36
C ASP A 73 -5.32 -15.15 -5.64
N ILE A 74 -4.46 -14.14 -5.67
CA ILE A 74 -3.34 -14.08 -6.60
C ILE A 74 -2.30 -15.12 -6.11
N PRO A 75 -1.84 -16.03 -6.97
CA PRO A 75 -0.86 -17.04 -6.58
C PRO A 75 0.40 -16.43 -6.00
N LYS A 76 0.95 -17.12 -4.98
CA LYS A 76 2.28 -16.85 -4.46
C LYS A 76 3.29 -16.91 -5.61
N LYS A 77 4.22 -15.95 -5.64
CA LYS A 77 5.30 -15.92 -6.63
C LYS A 77 6.60 -16.40 -6.02
N ASP A 78 7.36 -17.17 -6.78
CA ASP A 78 8.75 -17.43 -6.46
C ASP A 78 9.53 -16.14 -6.66
N PHE A 79 9.90 -15.50 -5.55
CA PHE A 79 10.62 -14.24 -5.61
C PHE A 79 12.11 -14.49 -5.72
N VAL A 80 12.68 -14.05 -6.83
CA VAL A 80 14.11 -14.10 -7.07
C VAL A 80 14.69 -12.70 -6.84
N LYS A 81 15.44 -12.58 -5.74
CA LYS A 81 16.43 -11.57 -5.32
C LYS A 81 16.02 -10.45 -4.35
N SER A 82 16.54 -10.63 -3.14
CA SER A 82 16.87 -9.64 -2.11
C SER A 82 17.69 -8.44 -2.60
N ASP A 83 18.47 -8.59 -3.69
CA ASP A 83 19.39 -7.53 -4.16
C ASP A 83 18.68 -6.33 -4.82
N LEU A 84 17.38 -6.46 -5.11
CA LEU A 84 16.64 -5.39 -5.79
C LEU A 84 16.47 -4.18 -4.88
N PHE A 85 16.04 -4.38 -3.64
CA PHE A 85 15.72 -3.31 -2.69
C PHE A 85 16.95 -2.89 -1.90
N ASP A 86 17.08 -1.59 -1.62
CA ASP A 86 18.01 -1.13 -0.59
C ASP A 86 17.52 -1.52 0.80
N GLU A 87 18.44 -1.58 1.76
CA GLU A 87 18.21 -2.02 3.14
C GLU A 87 17.04 -1.27 3.81
N LYS A 88 16.98 0.06 3.65
CA LYS A 88 15.91 0.87 4.24
C LYS A 88 14.55 0.53 3.66
N THR A 89 14.48 0.26 2.36
CA THR A 89 13.23 -0.16 1.72
C THR A 89 12.83 -1.56 2.19
N LEU A 90 13.78 -2.49 2.34
CA LEU A 90 13.51 -3.82 2.90
C LEU A 90 12.96 -3.73 4.32
N ASP A 91 13.54 -2.90 5.18
CA ASP A 91 13.06 -2.68 6.55
C ASP A 91 11.59 -2.22 6.56
N ILE A 92 11.21 -1.31 5.66
CA ILE A 92 9.82 -0.86 5.52
C ILE A 92 8.91 -2.01 5.07
N LEU A 93 9.33 -2.78 4.07
CA LEU A 93 8.53 -3.90 3.55
C LEU A 93 8.33 -4.99 4.62
N ASP A 94 9.37 -5.35 5.34
CA ASP A 94 9.29 -6.33 6.44
C ASP A 94 8.50 -5.81 7.63
N ALA A 95 8.61 -4.54 8.00
CA ALA A 95 7.77 -3.93 9.04
C ALA A 95 6.29 -3.91 8.65
N VAL A 96 5.97 -3.59 7.39
CA VAL A 96 4.61 -3.62 6.86
C VAL A 96 4.09 -5.06 6.85
N TRP A 97 4.88 -6.02 6.40
CA TRP A 97 4.50 -7.43 6.43
C TRP A 97 4.22 -7.93 7.85
N THR A 98 5.11 -7.62 8.79
CA THR A 98 4.96 -8.04 10.20
C THR A 98 3.72 -7.42 10.84
N THR A 99 3.38 -6.18 10.49
CA THR A 99 2.26 -5.44 11.10
C THR A 99 0.90 -5.78 10.49
N TYR A 100 0.86 -5.96 9.16
CA TYR A 100 -0.38 -6.02 8.38
C TYR A 100 -0.56 -7.34 7.63
N GLY A 101 0.49 -8.16 7.52
CA GLY A 101 0.53 -9.38 6.71
C GLY A 101 -0.49 -10.42 7.12
N GLU A 102 -0.81 -10.57 8.41
CA GLU A 102 -1.83 -11.51 8.88
C GLU A 102 -3.28 -11.03 8.66
N LYS A 103 -3.48 -9.76 8.29
CA LYS A 103 -4.82 -9.17 8.14
C LYS A 103 -5.43 -9.53 6.79
N SER A 104 -6.73 -9.78 6.77
CA SER A 104 -7.51 -9.93 5.55
C SER A 104 -7.64 -8.61 4.78
N GLY A 105 -7.98 -8.68 3.49
CA GLY A 105 -8.25 -7.49 2.69
C GLY A 105 -9.39 -6.62 3.26
N TYR A 106 -10.36 -7.23 3.94
CA TYR A 106 -11.46 -6.51 4.60
C TYR A 106 -10.98 -5.78 5.87
N GLU A 107 -10.20 -6.43 6.72
CA GLU A 107 -9.63 -5.76 7.91
C GLU A 107 -8.74 -4.58 7.52
N LEU A 108 -7.95 -4.72 6.45
CA LEU A 108 -7.12 -3.63 5.93
C LEU A 108 -7.95 -2.49 5.32
N GLU A 109 -9.10 -2.81 4.71
CA GLU A 109 -10.07 -1.81 4.25
C GLU A 109 -10.64 -1.03 5.43
N CYS A 110 -11.18 -1.72 6.45
CA CYS A 110 -11.69 -1.09 7.67
C CYS A 110 -10.64 -0.20 8.35
N LEU A 111 -9.39 -0.68 8.42
CA LEU A 111 -8.30 0.10 8.96
C LEU A 111 -8.11 1.37 8.13
N SER A 112 -7.94 1.27 6.82
CA SER A 112 -7.71 2.43 5.95
C SER A 112 -8.86 3.45 5.96
N HIS A 113 -10.10 3.01 6.17
CA HIS A 113 -11.27 3.89 6.32
C HIS A 113 -11.23 4.70 7.62
N SER A 114 -10.53 4.21 8.64
CA SER A 114 -10.33 4.89 9.92
C SER A 114 -9.19 5.91 9.89
N GLU A 115 -8.35 5.91 8.85
CA GLU A 115 -7.12 6.69 8.76
C GLU A 115 -7.30 8.03 8.03
N ASP A 116 -6.61 9.07 8.51
CA ASP A 116 -6.75 10.43 8.00
C ASP A 116 -6.40 10.62 6.51
N PRO A 117 -5.36 9.99 5.93
CA PRO A 117 -5.01 10.21 4.52
C PRO A 117 -6.16 9.88 3.57
N TRP A 118 -6.84 8.74 3.79
CA TRP A 118 -7.98 8.33 2.97
C TRP A 118 -9.20 9.22 3.24
N LYS A 119 -9.50 9.52 4.52
CA LYS A 119 -10.61 10.41 4.91
C LYS A 119 -10.48 11.80 4.30
N LYS A 120 -9.28 12.38 4.33
CA LYS A 120 -9.01 13.72 3.76
C LYS A 120 -9.20 13.71 2.25
N ALA A 121 -8.69 12.70 1.55
CA ALA A 121 -8.86 12.57 0.11
C ALA A 121 -10.32 12.35 -0.31
N ARG A 122 -11.20 11.87 0.58
CA ARG A 122 -12.65 11.72 0.36
C ARG A 122 -13.51 12.81 0.98
N ARG A 123 -12.92 13.87 1.53
CA ARG A 123 -13.68 14.94 2.19
C ARG A 123 -14.73 15.53 1.24
N GLY A 124 -15.98 15.58 1.69
CA GLY A 124 -17.11 16.09 0.91
C GLY A 124 -17.77 15.07 -0.01
N LEU A 125 -17.30 13.82 -0.04
CA LEU A 125 -17.93 12.73 -0.79
C LEU A 125 -18.81 11.86 0.13
N PRO A 126 -20.01 11.44 -0.32
CA PRO A 126 -20.78 10.38 0.30
C PRO A 126 -20.01 9.05 0.36
N GLU A 127 -20.37 8.20 1.32
CA GLU A 127 -19.72 6.93 1.61
C GLU A 127 -19.50 6.07 0.36
N PHE A 128 -20.54 5.89 -0.45
CA PHE A 128 -20.52 5.03 -1.62
C PHE A 128 -20.22 5.75 -2.94
N GLN A 129 -19.88 7.05 -2.91
CA GLN A 129 -19.52 7.74 -4.15
C GLN A 129 -18.12 7.29 -4.61
N PRO A 130 -17.97 6.85 -5.88
CA PRO A 130 -16.66 6.59 -6.47
C PRO A 130 -15.77 7.84 -6.40
N SER A 131 -14.48 7.63 -6.21
CA SER A 131 -13.51 8.72 -6.17
C SER A 131 -12.19 8.28 -6.80
N ASN A 132 -11.62 9.16 -7.58
CA ASN A 132 -10.27 9.07 -8.12
C ASN A 132 -9.33 10.11 -7.48
N ASN A 133 -9.75 10.75 -6.38
CA ASN A 133 -8.92 11.72 -5.67
C ASN A 133 -7.63 11.06 -5.20
N ILE A 134 -6.50 11.64 -5.57
CA ILE A 134 -5.18 11.19 -5.16
C ILE A 134 -5.02 11.42 -3.66
N ILE A 135 -4.53 10.42 -2.94
CA ILE A 135 -4.14 10.54 -1.53
C ILE A 135 -2.81 11.29 -1.48
N ASN A 136 -2.79 12.43 -0.79
CA ASN A 136 -1.62 13.29 -0.73
C ASN A 136 -0.51 12.63 0.10
N SER A 137 0.73 12.61 -0.42
CA SER A 137 1.88 12.04 0.28
C SER A 137 2.23 12.78 1.58
N ASN A 138 1.95 14.08 1.68
CA ASN A 138 2.11 14.82 2.94
C ASN A 138 1.09 14.37 3.98
N ASP A 139 -0.14 14.03 3.57
CA ASP A 139 -1.13 13.48 4.49
C ASP A 139 -0.71 12.09 4.99
N MET A 140 -0.20 11.23 4.10
CA MET A 140 0.40 9.96 4.48
C MET A 140 1.51 10.18 5.50
N LYS A 141 2.52 10.98 5.14
CA LYS A 141 3.67 11.30 5.98
C LYS A 141 3.26 11.80 7.36
N SER A 142 2.39 12.81 7.43
CA SER A 142 1.96 13.41 8.69
C SER A 142 1.20 12.42 9.55
N TYR A 143 0.29 11.62 8.98
CA TYR A 143 -0.51 10.66 9.73
C TYR A 143 0.34 9.51 10.28
N TYR A 144 1.05 8.78 9.42
CA TYR A 144 1.81 7.61 9.87
C TYR A 144 2.97 7.98 10.80
N ARG A 145 3.55 9.18 10.64
CA ARG A 145 4.52 9.71 11.60
C ARG A 145 3.87 10.06 12.95
N SER A 146 2.62 10.49 12.98
CA SER A 146 1.92 10.83 14.23
C SER A 146 1.55 9.61 15.07
N ILE A 147 1.39 8.44 14.45
CA ILE A 147 1.11 7.17 15.13
C ILE A 147 2.36 6.30 15.32
N TYR A 148 3.51 6.77 14.85
CA TYR A 148 4.78 6.08 15.03
C TYR A 148 5.27 6.28 16.47
N ASN A 149 5.23 5.20 17.24
CA ASN A 149 5.94 5.11 18.51
C ASN A 149 7.26 4.41 18.20
N GLY A 150 8.34 5.17 18.12
CA GLY A 150 9.68 4.58 17.99
C GLY A 150 10.04 3.82 19.26
N ASP A 151 10.63 2.65 19.11
CA ASP A 151 11.32 1.96 20.21
C ASP A 151 12.65 2.66 20.53
#